data_AF-A0A096M365-F1
#
_entry.id   AF-A0A096M365-F1
#
_cell.length_a   1.000
_cell.length_b   1.000
_cell.length_c   1.000
_cell.angle_alpha   90.00
_cell.angle_beta   90.00
_cell.angle_gamma   90.00
#
_symmetry.space_group_name_H-M   'P 1'
#
loop_
_entity.id
_entity.type
_entity.pdbx_description
1 polymer ?
#
loop_
_entity_poly.entity_id
_entity_poly.type
_entity_poly.pdbx_seq_one_letter_code
_entity_poly.pdbx_strand_id
1 'polypeptide(L)'
;NTLFVIRFISLYPKFRKLLNLSLPVLLLASLDLWCSSSSPPCPESCICRGALLLNCSSAGLSLVPQPIQDPIAELDLSHNLLSSVAFHQPHPNLRNLWLGNNSIPHLSLCIETTVTARRLLVGQKTDNRLFQWNNEPSHNDYNIEMLSRIKGQHFACYFLKLTQKMRLDAVESLQVLELSFNRISSLQLGVLGDLHQLWELHLQHNLITHLDPQMFQDLEQLKVLDLRFNMLTTMQQLTYLTLRDIGADVKLGGNRWHCDCNMRSIRRQMAYDGTRGMRTWNIICSEPSIISGKDLLQLDEEDLTCLSSENNLNFHRDVTV
;
A
#
# COMPACT_ATOMS: atom_id res chain seq x y z
N ASN A 1 11.42 -31.65 -16.33
CA ASN A 1 10.83 -32.81 -17.03
C ASN A 1 11.67 -33.31 -18.21
N THR A 2 12.18 -32.45 -19.11
CA THR A 2 12.97 -32.88 -20.28
C THR A 2 14.30 -33.58 -19.94
N LEU A 3 15.01 -33.11 -18.90
CA LEU A 3 16.26 -33.72 -18.43
C LEU A 3 16.09 -35.15 -17.88
N PHE A 4 14.93 -35.46 -17.29
CA PHE A 4 14.64 -36.79 -16.76
C PHE A 4 14.43 -37.79 -17.91
N VAL A 5 13.76 -37.36 -18.98
CA VAL A 5 13.53 -38.16 -20.20
C VAL A 5 14.86 -38.50 -20.89
N ILE A 6 15.79 -37.54 -20.98
CA ILE A 6 17.10 -37.77 -21.61
C ILE A 6 17.97 -38.74 -20.81
N ARG A 7 18.03 -38.58 -19.47
CA ARG A 7 18.75 -39.54 -18.60
C ARG A 7 18.12 -40.94 -18.63
N PHE A 8 16.80 -41.03 -18.71
CA PHE A 8 16.09 -42.31 -18.78
C PHE A 8 16.38 -43.05 -20.09
N ILE A 9 16.42 -42.34 -21.23
CA ILE A 9 16.73 -42.93 -22.54
C ILE A 9 18.21 -43.36 -22.64
N SER A 10 19.12 -42.66 -21.95
CA SER A 10 20.55 -43.00 -21.86
C SER A 10 20.83 -44.31 -21.11
N LEU A 11 20.03 -44.63 -20.09
CA LEU A 11 20.27 -45.78 -19.19
C LEU A 11 19.63 -47.08 -19.68
N TYR A 12 18.68 -47.02 -20.63
CA TYR A 12 17.95 -48.19 -21.12
C TYR A 12 18.05 -48.35 -22.64
N PRO A 13 19.10 -49.04 -23.16
CA PRO A 13 19.37 -49.17 -24.59
C PRO A 13 18.26 -49.88 -25.39
N LYS A 14 17.35 -50.60 -24.73
CA LYS A 14 16.17 -51.21 -25.37
C LYS A 14 15.15 -50.17 -25.86
N PHE A 15 15.03 -49.00 -25.22
CA PHE A 15 14.12 -47.92 -25.64
C PHE A 15 14.62 -47.13 -26.86
N ARG A 16 15.93 -47.20 -27.15
CA ARG A 16 16.56 -46.52 -28.29
C ARG A 16 16.02 -47.01 -29.64
N LYS A 17 15.60 -48.28 -29.73
CA LYS A 17 15.02 -48.90 -30.94
C LYS A 17 13.56 -48.50 -31.21
N LEU A 18 12.81 -48.05 -30.21
CA LEU A 18 11.40 -47.67 -30.35
C LEU A 18 11.22 -46.25 -30.90
N LEU A 19 12.24 -45.38 -30.80
CA LEU A 19 12.15 -43.95 -31.12
C LEU A 19 12.87 -43.52 -32.41
N ASN A 20 13.54 -44.41 -33.15
CA ASN A 20 14.20 -44.11 -34.44
C ASN A 20 15.10 -42.85 -34.43
N LEU A 21 15.74 -42.54 -33.30
CA LEU A 21 16.64 -41.38 -33.18
C LEU A 21 18.06 -41.78 -33.60
N SER A 22 18.54 -41.24 -34.72
CA SER A 22 19.90 -41.46 -35.22
C SER A 22 20.93 -40.68 -34.39
N LEU A 23 22.16 -41.21 -34.31
CA LEU A 23 23.31 -40.60 -33.60
C LEU A 23 23.53 -39.08 -33.86
N PRO A 24 23.26 -38.53 -35.06
CA PRO A 24 23.40 -37.09 -35.32
C PRO A 24 22.41 -36.21 -34.53
N VAL A 25 21.22 -36.71 -34.18
CA VAL A 25 20.18 -35.95 -33.45
C VAL A 25 20.57 -35.73 -31.99
N LEU A 26 21.33 -36.67 -31.41
CA LEU A 26 21.90 -36.54 -30.07
C LEU A 26 23.11 -35.60 -30.02
N LEU A 27 23.86 -35.49 -31.12
CA LEU A 27 24.99 -34.57 -31.24
C LEU A 27 24.55 -33.12 -31.45
N LEU A 28 23.46 -32.88 -32.18
CA LEU A 28 22.85 -31.55 -32.28
C LEU A 28 22.30 -31.07 -30.93
N ALA A 29 21.77 -31.98 -30.09
CA ALA A 29 21.39 -31.67 -28.71
C ALA A 29 22.58 -31.39 -27.76
N SER A 30 23.82 -31.61 -28.21
CA SER A 30 25.05 -31.33 -27.46
C SER A 30 25.83 -30.10 -27.96
N LEU A 31 25.39 -29.50 -29.08
CA LEU A 31 25.97 -28.29 -29.65
C LEU A 31 25.22 -27.01 -29.25
N ASP A 32 24.11 -27.11 -28.53
CA ASP A 32 23.59 -26.01 -27.70
C ASP A 32 24.43 -25.89 -26.41
N LEU A 33 25.73 -25.73 -26.61
CA LEU A 33 26.65 -25.16 -25.64
C LEU A 33 26.43 -23.64 -25.61
N TRP A 34 25.23 -23.20 -25.26
CA TRP A 34 24.98 -21.79 -24.96
C TRP A 34 24.74 -21.65 -23.46
N CYS A 35 25.69 -20.94 -22.84
CA CYS A 35 25.70 -20.43 -21.48
C CYS A 35 24.34 -20.50 -20.76
N SER A 36 24.13 -21.52 -19.94
CA SER A 36 23.08 -21.48 -18.92
C SER A 36 23.63 -20.89 -17.61
N SER A 37 24.19 -19.68 -17.71
CA SER A 37 24.02 -18.69 -16.64
C SER A 37 22.61 -18.10 -16.79
N SER A 38 21.57 -18.91 -16.64
CA SER A 38 20.20 -18.40 -16.71
C SER A 38 19.89 -17.70 -15.40
N SER A 39 20.33 -16.45 -15.32
CA SER A 39 19.59 -15.42 -14.59
C SER A 39 18.12 -15.51 -14.98
N PRO A 40 17.17 -15.27 -14.04
CA PRO A 40 15.76 -15.28 -14.38
C PRO A 40 15.52 -14.32 -15.54
N PRO A 41 14.66 -14.64 -16.53
CA PRO A 41 14.41 -13.75 -17.64
C PRO A 41 13.88 -12.43 -17.07
N CYS A 42 14.73 -11.40 -17.12
CA CYS A 42 14.34 -10.07 -16.74
C CYS A 42 13.16 -9.66 -17.64
N PRO A 43 12.07 -9.09 -17.09
CA PRO A 43 10.99 -8.60 -17.93
C PRO A 43 11.54 -7.62 -18.97
N GLU A 44 11.08 -7.68 -20.23
CA GLU A 44 11.67 -6.92 -21.34
C GLU A 44 11.69 -5.40 -21.08
N SER A 45 10.71 -4.89 -20.33
CA SER A 45 10.60 -3.48 -19.96
C SER A 45 11.41 -3.09 -18.72
N CYS A 46 12.20 -4.01 -18.14
CA CYS A 46 12.90 -3.81 -16.88
C CYS A 46 14.41 -4.10 -17.00
N ILE A 47 15.17 -3.52 -16.08
CA ILE A 47 16.60 -3.68 -15.91
C ILE A 47 16.85 -4.48 -14.63
N CYS A 48 17.47 -5.64 -14.76
CA CYS A 48 17.85 -6.48 -13.63
C CYS A 48 19.36 -6.30 -13.36
N ARG A 49 19.72 -6.05 -12.10
CA ARG A 49 21.13 -6.00 -11.66
C ARG A 49 21.37 -7.10 -10.63
N GLY A 50 22.11 -8.13 -11.03
CA GLY A 50 22.26 -9.33 -10.22
C GLY A 50 20.92 -10.05 -10.00
N ALA A 51 20.81 -10.79 -8.90
CA ALA A 51 19.60 -11.52 -8.54
C ALA A 51 18.66 -10.73 -7.59
N LEU A 52 19.04 -9.50 -7.20
CA LEU A 52 18.42 -8.79 -6.07
C LEU A 52 17.63 -7.53 -6.48
N LEU A 53 18.03 -6.84 -7.55
CA LEU A 53 17.38 -5.61 -8.00
C LEU A 53 16.65 -5.83 -9.32
N LEU A 54 15.35 -5.55 -9.31
CA LEU A 54 14.48 -5.46 -10.49
C LEU A 54 14.00 -4.01 -10.65
N ASN A 55 14.56 -3.28 -11.60
CA ASN A 55 14.20 -1.89 -11.89
C ASN A 55 13.33 -1.80 -13.14
N CYS A 56 12.08 -1.42 -12.97
CA CYS A 56 11.08 -1.20 -14.00
C CYS A 56 10.60 0.26 -14.00
N SER A 57 11.42 1.19 -13.53
CA SER A 57 11.05 2.60 -13.47
C SER A 57 10.88 3.17 -14.89
N SER A 58 9.87 4.03 -15.08
CA SER A 58 9.62 4.70 -16.37
C SER A 58 9.36 3.73 -17.55
N ALA A 59 8.95 2.49 -17.26
CA ALA A 59 8.72 1.44 -18.24
C ALA A 59 7.33 1.52 -18.93
N GLY A 60 6.50 2.49 -18.56
CA GLY A 60 5.15 2.67 -19.11
C GLY A 60 4.14 1.62 -18.62
N LEU A 61 4.40 1.02 -17.46
CA LEU A 61 3.61 -0.09 -16.92
C LEU A 61 2.27 0.39 -16.39
N SER A 62 1.18 -0.26 -16.81
CA SER A 62 -0.15 -0.10 -16.20
C SER A 62 -0.48 -1.18 -15.17
N LEU A 63 0.32 -2.26 -15.14
CA LEU A 63 0.20 -3.40 -14.25
C LEU A 63 1.60 -3.83 -13.79
N VAL A 64 1.69 -4.41 -12.59
CA VAL A 64 2.93 -5.02 -12.08
C VAL A 64 3.37 -6.14 -13.04
N PRO A 65 4.62 -6.16 -13.54
CA PRO A 65 5.08 -7.18 -14.47
C PRO A 65 5.09 -8.55 -13.80
N GLN A 66 4.70 -9.60 -14.52
CA GLN A 66 4.65 -10.97 -14.01
C GLN A 66 5.27 -11.95 -15.03
N PRO A 67 5.97 -13.01 -14.59
CA PRO A 67 6.27 -13.34 -13.19
C PRO A 67 7.47 -12.53 -12.65
N ILE A 68 7.36 -12.06 -11.40
CA ILE A 68 8.52 -11.58 -10.64
C ILE A 68 9.16 -12.79 -9.97
N GLN A 69 10.45 -13.04 -10.22
CA GLN A 69 11.15 -14.21 -9.64
C GLN A 69 11.96 -13.79 -8.41
N ASP A 70 11.91 -14.59 -7.34
CA ASP A 70 12.81 -14.47 -6.19
C ASP A 70 14.26 -14.84 -6.59
N PRO A 71 15.30 -14.35 -5.89
CA PRO A 71 15.31 -13.71 -4.56
C PRO A 71 15.42 -12.18 -4.60
N ILE A 72 14.51 -11.48 -5.28
CA ILE A 72 14.56 -10.02 -5.31
C ILE A 72 14.46 -9.42 -3.90
N ALA A 73 15.31 -8.43 -3.64
CA ALA A 73 15.29 -7.63 -2.42
C ALA A 73 14.83 -6.20 -2.69
N GLU A 74 14.92 -5.75 -3.94
CA GLU A 74 14.67 -4.39 -4.37
C GLU A 74 13.82 -4.39 -5.64
N LEU A 75 12.65 -3.75 -5.60
CA LEU A 75 11.71 -3.64 -6.72
C LEU A 75 11.35 -2.17 -6.96
N ASP A 76 11.82 -1.62 -8.07
CA ASP A 76 11.52 -0.26 -8.48
C ASP A 76 10.45 -0.26 -9.59
N LEU A 77 9.25 0.20 -9.25
CA LEU A 77 8.10 0.37 -10.14
C LEU A 77 7.70 1.85 -10.24
N SER A 78 8.61 2.76 -9.88
CA SER A 78 8.35 4.20 -9.88
C SER A 78 8.10 4.75 -11.29
N HIS A 79 7.47 5.92 -11.38
CA HIS A 79 7.24 6.63 -12.65
C HIS A 79 6.49 5.79 -13.70
N ASN A 80 5.44 5.09 -13.29
CA ASN A 80 4.60 4.27 -14.14
C ASN A 80 3.13 4.75 -14.10
N LEU A 81 2.22 3.94 -14.64
CA LEU A 81 0.78 4.24 -14.72
C LEU A 81 -0.04 3.26 -13.86
N LEU A 82 0.56 2.72 -12.79
CA LEU A 82 -0.09 1.73 -11.93
C LEU A 82 -1.27 2.35 -11.19
N SER A 83 -2.44 1.71 -11.26
CA SER A 83 -3.62 2.04 -10.45
C SER A 83 -3.78 1.13 -9.23
N SER A 84 -3.08 -0.01 -9.21
CA SER A 84 -3.09 -0.99 -8.14
C SER A 84 -1.79 -1.79 -8.14
N VAL A 85 -1.49 -2.43 -7.01
CA VAL A 85 -0.34 -3.33 -6.85
C VAL A 85 -0.88 -4.69 -6.45
N ALA A 86 -0.49 -5.72 -7.18
CA ALA A 86 -0.88 -7.11 -6.90
C ALA A 86 0.29 -8.03 -7.23
N PHE A 87 0.60 -8.93 -6.30
CA PHE A 87 1.62 -9.94 -6.48
C PHE A 87 0.95 -11.30 -6.73
N HIS A 88 1.49 -12.13 -7.62
CA HIS A 88 0.90 -13.46 -7.86
C HIS A 88 1.45 -14.54 -6.91
N GLN A 89 2.52 -14.21 -6.19
CA GLN A 89 3.19 -15.07 -5.23
C GLN A 89 3.82 -14.23 -4.10
N PRO A 90 4.15 -14.83 -2.96
CA PRO A 90 4.95 -14.17 -1.94
C PRO A 90 6.36 -13.79 -2.39
N HIS A 91 6.88 -12.70 -1.82
CA HIS A 91 8.24 -12.19 -1.99
C HIS A 91 8.90 -11.94 -0.61
N PRO A 92 9.26 -13.01 0.12
CA PRO A 92 9.71 -12.93 1.51
C PRO A 92 11.10 -12.28 1.69
N ASN A 93 11.78 -11.95 0.59
CA ASN A 93 13.08 -11.27 0.61
C ASN A 93 12.97 -9.80 0.22
N LEU A 94 11.80 -9.32 -0.22
CA LEU A 94 11.61 -7.96 -0.69
C LEU A 94 11.72 -6.98 0.49
N ARG A 95 12.70 -6.10 0.42
CA ARG A 95 13.00 -5.08 1.44
C ARG A 95 12.60 -3.70 0.98
N ASN A 96 12.84 -3.38 -0.28
CA ASN A 96 12.57 -2.05 -0.81
C ASN A 96 11.59 -2.13 -1.98
N LEU A 97 10.49 -1.39 -1.86
CA LEU A 97 9.47 -1.29 -2.88
C LEU A 97 9.23 0.18 -3.21
N TRP A 98 9.63 0.59 -4.41
CA TRP A 98 9.39 1.94 -4.91
C TRP A 98 8.19 1.97 -5.86
N LEU A 99 7.16 2.69 -5.46
CA LEU A 99 5.90 2.89 -6.17
C LEU A 99 5.60 4.37 -6.43
N GLY A 100 6.60 5.23 -6.20
CA GLY A 100 6.45 6.68 -6.37
C GLY A 100 6.05 7.08 -7.79
N ASN A 101 5.31 8.18 -7.91
CA ASN A 101 4.87 8.73 -9.20
C ASN A 101 4.08 7.73 -10.07
N ASN A 102 2.99 7.20 -9.48
CA ASN A 102 2.01 6.33 -10.13
C ASN A 102 0.59 6.94 -10.01
N SER A 103 -0.46 6.16 -10.22
CA SER A 103 -1.86 6.62 -10.10
C SER A 103 -2.66 5.79 -9.09
N ILE A 104 -2.02 5.31 -8.02
CA ILE A 104 -2.63 4.43 -7.02
C ILE A 104 -3.57 5.24 -6.12
N PRO A 105 -4.90 4.95 -6.09
CA PRO A 105 -5.86 5.64 -5.22
C PRO A 105 -5.98 5.00 -3.83
N HIS A 106 -5.68 3.70 -3.73
CA HIS A 106 -5.76 2.91 -2.51
C HIS A 106 -4.60 1.92 -2.48
N LEU A 107 -3.89 1.85 -1.37
CA LEU A 107 -2.85 0.85 -1.18
C LEU A 107 -3.49 -0.53 -0.97
N SER A 108 -3.03 -1.52 -1.73
CA SER A 108 -3.31 -2.93 -1.53
C SER A 108 -2.06 -3.70 -1.95
N LEU A 109 -1.54 -4.54 -1.06
CA LEU A 109 -0.36 -5.39 -1.30
C LEU A 109 -0.77 -6.88 -1.27
N CYS A 110 -1.92 -7.19 -1.87
CA CYS A 110 -2.51 -8.53 -1.87
C CYS A 110 -1.75 -9.52 -2.78
N ILE A 111 -1.92 -10.82 -2.47
CA ILE A 111 -1.58 -11.93 -3.37
C ILE A 111 -2.80 -12.32 -4.23
N GLU A 112 -2.69 -12.20 -5.55
CA GLU A 112 -3.69 -12.68 -6.51
C GLU A 112 -3.53 -14.19 -6.73
N THR A 113 -4.31 -15.01 -6.01
CA THR A 113 -4.32 -16.46 -6.23
C THR A 113 -5.21 -16.81 -7.44
N THR A 114 -4.58 -17.11 -8.58
CA THR A 114 -5.25 -17.34 -9.87
C THR A 114 -6.07 -18.64 -9.96
N VAL A 115 -6.26 -19.43 -8.90
CA VAL A 115 -6.81 -20.80 -9.03
C VAL A 115 -8.16 -21.05 -8.33
N THR A 116 -8.70 -20.16 -7.50
CA THR A 116 -9.97 -20.42 -6.78
C THR A 116 -11.12 -19.45 -7.08
N ALA A 117 -10.86 -18.23 -7.55
CA ALA A 117 -11.93 -17.27 -7.87
C ALA A 117 -12.82 -17.71 -9.06
N ARG A 118 -12.26 -18.43 -10.05
CA ARG A 118 -13.06 -19.01 -11.16
C ARG A 118 -13.90 -20.21 -10.75
N ARG A 119 -13.53 -20.96 -9.69
CA ARG A 119 -14.34 -22.07 -9.16
C ARG A 119 -15.42 -21.60 -8.20
N LEU A 120 -15.17 -20.54 -7.42
CA LEU A 120 -16.14 -19.98 -6.48
C LEU A 120 -17.31 -19.25 -7.17
N LEU A 121 -17.10 -18.70 -8.37
CA LEU A 121 -18.15 -17.99 -9.11
C LEU A 121 -19.01 -18.87 -10.04
N VAL A 122 -18.61 -20.13 -10.31
CA VAL A 122 -19.29 -21.01 -11.29
C VAL A 122 -19.79 -22.32 -10.67
N GLY A 123 -19.57 -22.56 -9.37
CA GLY A 123 -19.70 -23.90 -8.77
C GLY A 123 -20.77 -24.14 -7.70
N GLN A 124 -21.71 -23.24 -7.43
CA GLN A 124 -22.79 -23.52 -6.46
C GLN A 124 -24.18 -23.18 -7.02
N LYS A 125 -24.62 -23.99 -7.98
CA LYS A 125 -26.01 -24.45 -7.98
C LYS A 125 -26.00 -25.85 -7.39
N THR A 126 -26.82 -26.03 -6.35
CA THR A 126 -27.14 -27.27 -5.62
C THR A 126 -26.05 -27.85 -4.71
N ASP A 127 -26.00 -27.39 -3.46
CA ASP A 127 -26.41 -28.28 -2.37
C ASP A 127 -26.88 -27.50 -1.13
N ASN A 128 -28.17 -27.63 -0.82
CA ASN A 128 -28.81 -27.04 0.35
C ASN A 128 -28.56 -27.97 1.53
N ARG A 129 -27.46 -27.78 2.25
CA ARG A 129 -27.24 -28.18 3.67
C ARG A 129 -25.77 -28.00 3.96
N LEU A 130 -25.40 -26.84 4.48
CA LEU A 130 -24.31 -26.59 5.44
C LEU A 130 -24.01 -25.10 5.39
N PHE A 131 -24.64 -24.36 6.31
CA PHE A 131 -24.08 -23.27 7.12
C PHE A 131 -25.28 -22.62 7.80
N GLN A 132 -25.66 -23.24 8.91
CA GLN A 132 -26.69 -22.75 9.81
C GLN A 132 -26.15 -21.48 10.48
N TRP A 133 -26.66 -20.32 10.04
CA TRP A 133 -26.47 -19.05 10.73
C TRP A 133 -27.17 -19.14 12.08
N ASN A 134 -26.39 -19.34 13.14
CA ASN A 134 -26.89 -19.14 14.49
C ASN A 134 -26.63 -17.69 14.90
N ASN A 135 -27.72 -17.04 15.27
CA ASN A 135 -27.85 -15.62 15.55
C ASN A 135 -26.95 -15.12 16.68
N GLU A 136 -26.27 -14.00 16.44
CA GLU A 136 -25.95 -12.95 17.42
C GLU A 136 -25.72 -11.63 16.64
N PRO A 137 -26.50 -10.56 16.86
CA PRO A 137 -26.41 -9.32 16.11
C PRO A 137 -25.63 -8.24 16.87
N SER A 138 -24.63 -7.58 16.26
CA SER A 138 -24.38 -6.16 16.55
C SER A 138 -23.41 -5.45 15.59
N HIS A 139 -23.93 -4.34 15.07
CA HIS A 139 -23.32 -3.11 14.60
C HIS A 139 -22.67 -2.96 13.20
N ASN A 140 -23.47 -2.26 12.40
CA ASN A 140 -23.22 -1.40 11.23
C ASN A 140 -23.18 -2.07 9.85
N ASP A 141 -24.36 -2.01 9.23
CA ASP A 141 -24.66 -2.16 7.81
C ASP A 141 -23.59 -1.54 6.91
N TYR A 142 -22.78 -2.39 6.29
CA TYR A 142 -22.08 -2.03 5.06
C TYR A 142 -23.05 -2.19 3.89
N ASN A 143 -23.51 -1.06 3.37
CA ASN A 143 -24.41 -0.91 2.23
C ASN A 143 -24.14 -1.95 1.12
N ILE A 144 -25.08 -2.88 0.95
CA ILE A 144 -25.10 -3.91 -0.11
C ILE A 144 -25.04 -3.29 -1.52
N GLU A 145 -25.42 -2.03 -1.66
CA GLU A 145 -25.31 -1.26 -2.90
C GLU A 145 -23.85 -0.97 -3.31
N MET A 146 -22.91 -0.91 -2.34
CA MET A 146 -21.48 -0.70 -2.60
C MET A 146 -20.83 -1.92 -3.28
N LEU A 147 -21.31 -3.13 -2.97
CA LEU A 147 -20.81 -4.38 -3.53
C LEU A 147 -21.10 -4.51 -5.04
N SER A 148 -22.08 -3.77 -5.57
CA SER A 148 -22.42 -3.76 -7.00
C SER A 148 -21.45 -2.94 -7.86
N ARG A 149 -20.65 -2.04 -7.26
CA ARG A 149 -19.76 -1.10 -7.97
C ARG A 149 -18.32 -1.57 -8.08
N ILE A 150 -17.96 -2.64 -7.37
CA ILE A 150 -16.59 -3.11 -7.23
C ILE A 150 -16.26 -4.09 -8.38
N LYS A 151 -15.51 -3.62 -9.39
CA LYS A 151 -15.04 -4.48 -10.49
C LYS A 151 -14.07 -5.55 -9.97
N GLY A 152 -14.37 -6.82 -10.27
CA GLY A 152 -13.54 -8.05 -10.30
C GLY A 152 -12.33 -8.18 -9.37
N GLN A 153 -11.32 -7.33 -9.53
CA GLN A 153 -10.04 -7.38 -8.82
C GLN A 153 -10.13 -6.87 -7.38
N HIS A 154 -10.94 -5.85 -7.13
CA HIS A 154 -11.19 -5.36 -5.78
C HIS A 154 -12.05 -6.34 -4.96
N PHE A 155 -12.97 -7.07 -5.61
CA PHE A 155 -13.84 -8.03 -4.91
C PHE A 155 -13.04 -9.23 -4.38
N ALA A 156 -11.99 -9.68 -5.07
CA ALA A 156 -11.14 -10.77 -4.59
C ALA A 156 -10.39 -10.42 -3.29
N CYS A 157 -9.77 -9.24 -3.18
CA CYS A 157 -9.16 -8.78 -1.92
C CYS A 157 -10.23 -8.51 -0.84
N TYR A 158 -11.36 -7.89 -1.22
CA TYR A 158 -12.42 -7.54 -0.26
C TYR A 158 -13.16 -8.78 0.27
N PHE A 159 -13.28 -9.83 -0.54
CA PHE A 159 -13.88 -11.11 -0.14
C PHE A 159 -12.92 -11.91 0.77
N LEU A 160 -11.61 -11.86 0.53
CA LEU A 160 -10.61 -12.45 1.43
C LEU A 160 -10.54 -11.72 2.79
N LYS A 161 -10.83 -10.41 2.82
CA LYS A 161 -10.97 -9.59 4.04
C LYS A 161 -12.04 -10.13 5.02
N LEU A 162 -13.12 -10.73 4.50
CA LEU A 162 -14.21 -11.30 5.31
C LEU A 162 -13.81 -12.61 6.03
N THR A 163 -12.71 -13.25 5.65
CA THR A 163 -12.34 -14.57 6.15
C THR A 163 -11.31 -14.56 7.29
N GLN A 164 -10.96 -13.38 7.85
CA GLN A 164 -9.90 -13.22 8.86
C GLN A 164 -8.59 -13.94 8.51
N LYS A 165 -8.28 -13.98 7.20
CA LYS A 165 -7.14 -14.73 6.65
C LYS A 165 -6.36 -13.89 5.64
N MET A 166 -6.20 -12.59 5.92
CA MET A 166 -5.11 -11.82 5.35
C MET A 166 -3.99 -11.78 6.38
N ARG A 167 -2.87 -12.36 5.99
CA ARG A 167 -1.54 -11.89 6.34
C ARG A 167 -1.00 -11.26 5.05
N LEU A 168 -0.27 -10.16 5.11
CA LEU A 168 0.62 -9.70 4.05
C LEU A 168 1.79 -10.69 3.92
N ASP A 169 1.50 -11.99 3.82
CA ASP A 169 2.45 -13.08 3.61
C ASP A 169 3.35 -12.80 2.39
N ALA A 170 2.96 -11.84 1.54
CA ALA A 170 3.71 -11.43 0.37
C ALA A 170 4.98 -10.64 0.65
N VAL A 171 5.00 -9.73 1.62
CA VAL A 171 6.08 -8.72 1.76
C VAL A 171 6.38 -8.38 3.22
N GLU A 172 6.26 -9.34 4.14
CA GLU A 172 6.52 -9.15 5.57
C GLU A 172 7.94 -8.61 5.88
N SER A 173 8.90 -8.85 4.98
CA SER A 173 10.28 -8.37 5.08
C SER A 173 10.49 -6.90 4.66
N LEU A 174 9.42 -6.20 4.28
CA LEU A 174 9.52 -4.87 3.72
C LEU A 174 10.05 -3.89 4.76
N GLN A 175 11.03 -3.12 4.32
CA GLN A 175 11.81 -2.18 5.11
C GLN A 175 11.56 -0.74 4.64
N VAL A 176 11.53 -0.53 3.33
CA VAL A 176 11.27 0.78 2.71
C VAL A 176 10.07 0.66 1.75
N LEU A 177 9.05 1.49 1.99
CA LEU A 177 7.89 1.63 1.12
C LEU A 177 7.75 3.07 0.65
N GLU A 178 8.00 3.29 -0.64
CA GLU A 178 7.93 4.61 -1.27
C GLU A 178 6.67 4.75 -2.11
N LEU A 179 5.71 5.55 -1.65
CA LEU A 179 4.39 5.76 -2.25
C LEU A 179 4.13 7.23 -2.62
N SER A 180 5.15 8.08 -2.64
CA SER A 180 4.98 9.50 -2.95
C SER A 180 4.42 9.75 -4.35
N PHE A 181 3.81 10.93 -4.55
CA PHE A 181 3.26 11.33 -5.84
C PHE A 181 2.26 10.29 -6.41
N ASN A 182 1.36 9.80 -5.56
CA ASN A 182 0.24 8.94 -5.95
C ASN A 182 -1.09 9.70 -5.74
N ARG A 183 -2.22 8.97 -5.71
CA ARG A 183 -3.56 9.54 -5.53
C ARG A 183 -4.24 9.00 -4.27
N ILE A 184 -3.44 8.58 -3.28
CA ILE A 184 -3.96 7.91 -2.09
C ILE A 184 -4.74 8.92 -1.24
N SER A 185 -6.04 8.71 -1.11
CA SER A 185 -6.92 9.60 -0.32
C SER A 185 -7.12 9.13 1.12
N SER A 186 -6.92 7.85 1.38
CA SER A 186 -7.08 7.21 2.68
C SER A 186 -6.33 5.89 2.71
N LEU A 187 -5.74 5.56 3.85
CA LEU A 187 -5.20 4.23 4.14
C LEU A 187 -6.22 3.49 5.00
N GLN A 188 -6.51 2.22 4.66
CA GLN A 188 -7.41 1.41 5.47
C GLN A 188 -6.69 0.90 6.72
N LEU A 189 -7.39 0.84 7.85
CA LEU A 189 -6.89 0.17 9.04
C LEU A 189 -6.41 -1.26 8.72
N GLY A 190 -5.25 -1.61 9.26
CA GLY A 190 -4.62 -2.91 9.05
C GLY A 190 -3.93 -3.11 7.70
N VAL A 191 -4.00 -2.17 6.75
CA VAL A 191 -3.35 -2.34 5.42
C VAL A 191 -1.82 -2.41 5.51
N LEU A 192 -1.25 -1.88 6.59
CA LEU A 192 0.18 -1.91 6.91
C LEU A 192 0.49 -2.88 8.07
N GLY A 193 -0.51 -3.60 8.59
CA GLY A 193 -0.46 -4.27 9.88
C GLY A 193 0.65 -5.32 10.00
N ASP A 194 0.93 -6.06 8.93
CA ASP A 194 1.98 -7.10 8.97
C ASP A 194 3.37 -6.60 8.52
N LEU A 195 3.54 -5.30 8.24
CA LEU A 195 4.82 -4.71 7.82
C LEU A 195 5.70 -4.35 9.03
N HIS A 196 5.91 -5.31 9.94
CA HIS A 196 6.61 -5.08 11.21
C HIS A 196 8.09 -4.67 11.05
N GLN A 197 8.70 -4.97 9.89
CA GLN A 197 10.09 -4.59 9.57
C GLN A 197 10.21 -3.21 8.90
N LEU A 198 9.10 -2.53 8.65
CA LEU A 198 9.08 -1.26 7.94
C LEU A 198 9.70 -0.16 8.81
N TRP A 199 10.77 0.46 8.31
CA TRP A 199 11.45 1.56 8.98
C TRP A 199 11.31 2.89 8.23
N GLU A 200 10.99 2.86 6.93
CA GLU A 200 10.67 4.06 6.16
C GLU A 200 9.36 3.92 5.37
N LEU A 201 8.45 4.87 5.59
CA LEU A 201 7.20 5.01 4.85
C LEU A 201 7.07 6.43 4.29
N HIS A 202 7.06 6.53 2.97
CA HIS A 202 7.00 7.81 2.25
C HIS A 202 5.63 7.94 1.55
N LEU A 203 4.82 8.90 1.98
CA LEU A 203 3.45 9.15 1.52
C LEU A 203 3.26 10.59 1.05
N GLN A 204 4.33 11.36 0.87
CA GLN A 204 4.26 12.76 0.48
C GLN A 204 3.64 12.95 -0.91
N HIS A 205 2.99 14.09 -1.15
CA HIS A 205 2.29 14.37 -2.41
C HIS A 205 1.22 13.33 -2.75
N ASN A 206 0.37 13.00 -1.77
CA ASN A 206 -0.84 12.21 -1.95
C ASN A 206 -2.07 13.08 -1.61
N LEU A 207 -3.24 12.46 -1.45
CA LEU A 207 -4.52 13.12 -1.21
C LEU A 207 -5.10 12.79 0.18
N ILE A 208 -4.25 12.37 1.13
CA ILE A 208 -4.71 11.88 2.44
C ILE A 208 -5.37 13.00 3.22
N THR A 209 -6.62 12.80 3.63
CA THR A 209 -7.44 13.82 4.33
C THR A 209 -7.53 13.62 5.83
N HIS A 210 -7.32 12.40 6.32
CA HIS A 210 -7.39 12.04 7.73
C HIS A 210 -6.43 10.89 8.05
N LEU A 211 -6.02 10.81 9.31
CA LEU A 211 -5.21 9.72 9.84
C LEU A 211 -5.97 9.05 10.97
N ASP A 212 -6.09 7.74 10.90
CA ASP A 212 -6.62 6.96 12.01
C ASP A 212 -5.54 6.81 13.09
N PRO A 213 -5.86 7.02 14.39
CA PRO A 213 -4.90 6.87 15.48
C PRO A 213 -4.26 5.48 15.62
N GLN A 214 -4.84 4.43 15.03
CA GLN A 214 -4.29 3.07 15.08
C GLN A 214 -3.54 2.66 13.80
N MET A 215 -3.50 3.54 12.79
CA MET A 215 -2.98 3.21 11.46
C MET A 215 -1.53 2.74 11.42
N PHE A 216 -0.71 3.23 12.35
CA PHE A 216 0.73 2.96 12.41
C PHE A 216 1.14 2.17 13.66
N GLN A 217 0.17 1.66 14.43
CA GLN A 217 0.43 1.04 15.73
C GLN A 217 1.27 -0.24 15.62
N ASP A 218 1.12 -0.99 14.53
CA ASP A 218 1.83 -2.27 14.31
C ASP A 218 3.23 -2.09 13.67
N LEU A 219 3.62 -0.84 13.34
CA LEU A 219 4.89 -0.52 12.68
C LEU A 219 5.99 -0.23 13.71
N GLU A 220 6.34 -1.25 14.49
CA GLU A 220 7.25 -1.14 15.65
C GLU A 220 8.67 -0.63 15.30
N GLN A 221 9.11 -0.81 14.06
CA GLN A 221 10.44 -0.42 13.58
C GLN A 221 10.46 0.92 12.83
N LEU A 222 9.32 1.62 12.75
CA LEU A 222 9.18 2.83 11.95
C LEU A 222 10.09 3.95 12.46
N LYS A 223 10.93 4.49 11.57
CA LYS A 223 11.84 5.60 11.86
C LYS A 223 11.52 6.84 11.06
N VAL A 224 10.92 6.71 9.89
CA VAL A 224 10.56 7.83 9.01
C VAL A 224 9.13 7.65 8.52
N LEU A 225 8.31 8.67 8.74
CA LEU A 225 6.96 8.78 8.19
C LEU A 225 6.80 10.14 7.50
N ASP A 226 6.80 10.14 6.17
CA ASP A 226 6.65 11.38 5.40
C ASP A 226 5.22 11.56 4.90
N LEU A 227 4.48 12.49 5.51
CA LEU A 227 3.11 12.85 5.18
C LEU A 227 3.00 14.25 4.58
N ARG A 228 4.11 14.83 4.12
CA ARG A 228 4.12 16.20 3.58
C ARG A 228 3.26 16.34 2.34
N PHE A 229 2.72 17.53 2.11
CA PHE A 229 1.93 17.82 0.90
C PHE A 229 0.77 16.84 0.67
N ASN A 230 0.06 16.50 1.75
CA ASN A 230 -1.23 15.82 1.71
C ASN A 230 -2.36 16.84 1.93
N MET A 231 -3.57 16.36 2.21
CA MET A 231 -4.78 17.15 2.35
C MET A 231 -5.31 17.13 3.80
N LEU A 232 -4.44 16.92 4.79
CA LEU A 232 -4.83 16.92 6.20
C LEU A 232 -5.28 18.33 6.61
N THR A 233 -6.44 18.43 7.25
CA THR A 233 -7.02 19.70 7.69
C THR A 233 -7.04 19.86 9.20
N THR A 234 -7.13 18.77 9.95
CA THR A 234 -7.16 18.79 11.41
C THR A 234 -6.46 17.57 11.97
N MET A 235 -6.08 17.63 13.24
CA MET A 235 -5.49 16.50 13.97
C MET A 235 -6.21 16.34 15.28
N GLN A 236 -6.73 15.15 15.53
CA GLN A 236 -7.36 14.81 16.81
C GLN A 236 -6.29 14.55 17.87
N GLN A 237 -6.65 14.75 19.14
CA GLN A 237 -5.74 14.55 20.27
C GLN A 237 -5.14 13.14 20.31
N LEU A 238 -5.94 12.11 20.01
CA LEU A 238 -5.46 10.73 19.99
C LEU A 238 -4.45 10.50 18.86
N THR A 239 -4.73 11.01 17.65
CA THR A 239 -3.77 10.97 16.54
C THR A 239 -2.45 11.67 16.90
N TYR A 240 -2.52 12.82 17.56
CA TYR A 240 -1.34 13.54 18.04
C TYR A 240 -0.51 12.71 19.02
N LEU A 241 -1.17 12.10 20.03
CA LEU A 241 -0.54 11.19 20.99
C LEU A 241 0.15 10.03 20.28
N THR A 242 -0.55 9.33 19.39
CA THR A 242 0.03 8.24 18.62
C THR A 242 1.27 8.70 17.87
N LEU A 243 1.17 9.74 17.02
CA LEU A 243 2.29 10.19 16.18
C LEU A 243 3.51 10.67 16.98
N ARG A 244 3.29 11.15 18.21
CA ARG A 244 4.36 11.57 19.12
C ARG A 244 5.07 10.37 19.73
N ASP A 245 4.31 9.33 20.05
CA ASP A 245 4.77 8.16 20.80
C ASP A 245 5.27 7.03 19.87
N ILE A 246 5.00 7.06 18.56
CA ILE A 246 5.47 6.03 17.61
C ILE A 246 7.00 6.00 17.45
N GLY A 247 7.74 6.99 17.94
CA GLY A 247 9.21 7.01 17.88
C GLY A 247 9.81 7.28 16.49
N ALA A 248 8.99 7.62 15.49
CA ALA A 248 9.43 7.95 14.13
C ALA A 248 9.60 9.47 13.92
N ASP A 249 10.45 9.86 12.98
CA ASP A 249 10.47 11.21 12.43
C ASP A 249 9.28 11.42 11.49
N VAL A 250 8.21 12.00 12.04
CA VAL A 250 6.97 12.29 11.31
C VAL A 250 7.05 13.69 10.68
N LYS A 251 6.85 13.77 9.36
CA LYS A 251 6.86 15.04 8.61
C LYS A 251 5.46 15.40 8.14
N LEU A 252 4.97 16.57 8.58
CA LEU A 252 3.57 17.01 8.37
C LEU A 252 3.42 18.32 7.57
N GLY A 253 4.53 18.91 7.11
CA GLY A 253 4.54 20.19 6.41
C GLY A 253 3.77 20.17 5.09
N GLY A 254 3.23 21.32 4.68
CA GLY A 254 2.54 21.48 3.38
C GLY A 254 1.15 20.84 3.32
N ASN A 255 0.57 20.45 4.45
CA ASN A 255 -0.84 20.07 4.56
C ASN A 255 -1.75 21.32 4.68
N ARG A 256 -3.08 21.14 4.57
CA ARG A 256 -4.06 22.23 4.58
C ARG A 256 -4.67 22.45 5.96
N TRP A 257 -3.83 22.67 6.96
CA TRP A 257 -4.27 22.79 8.35
C TRP A 257 -5.28 23.94 8.54
N HIS A 258 -6.47 23.61 9.03
CA HIS A 258 -7.53 24.52 9.39
C HIS A 258 -7.42 24.82 10.88
N CYS A 259 -6.82 25.95 11.21
CA CYS A 259 -6.50 26.40 12.56
C CYS A 259 -7.67 27.13 13.21
N ASP A 260 -8.71 26.39 13.56
CA ASP A 260 -9.88 26.90 14.28
C ASP A 260 -9.88 26.44 15.75
N CYS A 261 -11.04 26.57 16.41
CA CYS A 261 -11.21 26.11 17.79
C CYS A 261 -10.95 24.60 17.99
N ASN A 262 -11.08 23.76 16.96
CA ASN A 262 -10.82 22.33 17.05
C ASN A 262 -9.33 22.03 17.24
N MET A 263 -8.45 22.94 16.82
CA MET A 263 -7.00 22.81 16.97
C MET A 263 -6.48 23.27 18.35
N ARG A 264 -7.35 23.79 19.23
CA ARG A 264 -6.95 24.26 20.58
C ARG A 264 -6.32 23.18 21.43
N SER A 265 -6.90 21.98 21.43
CA SER A 265 -6.41 20.86 22.25
C SER A 265 -4.99 20.47 21.85
N ILE A 266 -4.75 20.30 20.53
CA ILE A 266 -3.42 19.94 20.04
C ILE A 266 -2.40 21.08 20.22
N ARG A 267 -2.81 22.34 20.07
CA ARG A 267 -1.94 23.50 20.33
C ARG A 267 -1.43 23.48 21.77
N ARG A 268 -2.34 23.30 22.74
CA ARG A 268 -1.97 23.20 24.17
C ARG A 268 -1.01 22.05 24.41
N GLN A 269 -1.29 20.89 23.81
CA GLN A 269 -0.43 19.71 23.96
C GLN A 269 0.96 19.92 23.35
N MET A 270 1.04 20.50 22.15
CA MET A 270 2.31 20.84 21.48
C MET A 270 3.11 21.84 22.28
N ALA A 271 2.46 22.88 22.82
CA ALA A 271 3.12 23.86 23.67
C ALA A 271 3.69 23.20 24.92
N TYR A 272 2.90 22.35 25.59
CA TYR A 272 3.33 21.59 26.76
C TYR A 272 4.53 20.68 26.46
N ASP A 273 4.46 19.92 25.38
CA ASP A 273 5.55 19.03 24.93
C ASP A 273 6.83 19.82 24.61
N GLY A 274 6.68 20.98 23.97
CA GLY A 274 7.78 21.90 23.69
C GLY A 274 8.49 22.39 24.96
N THR A 275 7.75 22.70 26.03
CA THR A 275 8.36 23.09 27.32
C THR A 275 9.17 21.98 27.98
N ARG A 276 8.90 20.72 27.61
CA ARG A 276 9.64 19.53 28.07
C ARG A 276 10.83 19.19 27.17
N GLY A 277 11.10 19.99 26.14
CA GLY A 277 12.16 19.70 25.16
C GLY A 277 11.82 18.53 24.22
N MET A 278 10.55 18.14 24.13
CA MET A 278 10.12 17.13 23.17
C MET A 278 10.07 17.72 21.76
N ARG A 279 10.28 16.88 20.74
CA ARG A 279 10.16 17.29 19.34
C ARG A 279 8.70 17.64 19.05
N THR A 280 8.46 18.85 18.57
CA THR A 280 7.15 19.31 18.10
C THR A 280 7.16 19.47 16.58
N TRP A 281 5.97 19.54 15.99
CA TRP A 281 5.80 19.78 14.57
C TRP A 281 5.61 21.27 14.26
N ASN A 282 6.12 21.69 13.11
CA ASN A 282 5.76 22.98 12.53
C ASN A 282 4.45 22.82 11.74
N ILE A 283 3.34 23.25 12.34
CA ILE A 283 2.00 23.21 11.75
C ILE A 283 1.69 24.61 11.24
N ILE A 284 1.94 24.85 9.95
CA ILE A 284 1.57 26.11 9.30
C ILE A 284 0.09 26.08 8.93
N CYS A 285 -0.66 27.04 9.46
CA CYS A 285 -2.08 27.20 9.18
C CYS A 285 -2.30 27.56 7.70
N SER A 286 -3.16 26.82 7.03
CA SER A 286 -3.64 27.14 5.68
C SER A 286 -4.94 27.94 5.74
N GLU A 287 -5.79 27.63 6.70
CA GLU A 287 -7.08 28.26 6.92
C GLU A 287 -7.28 28.59 8.42
N PRO A 288 -8.17 29.54 8.76
CA PRO A 288 -8.78 30.53 7.88
C PRO A 288 -7.76 31.53 7.30
N SER A 289 -8.16 32.27 6.27
CA SER A 289 -7.27 33.18 5.52
C SER A 289 -6.56 34.24 6.38
N ILE A 290 -7.19 34.68 7.47
CA ILE A 290 -6.68 35.70 8.40
C ILE A 290 -5.39 35.25 9.10
N ILE A 291 -5.25 33.95 9.39
CA ILE A 291 -4.10 33.37 10.07
C ILE A 291 -3.30 32.41 9.17
N SER A 292 -3.59 32.41 7.88
CA SER A 292 -2.86 31.63 6.89
C SER A 292 -1.37 32.02 6.89
N GLY A 293 -0.50 31.01 6.86
CA GLY A 293 0.95 31.18 6.90
C GLY A 293 1.55 31.29 8.30
N LYS A 294 0.75 31.42 9.36
CA LYS A 294 1.24 31.42 10.75
C LYS A 294 1.43 29.99 11.27
N ASP A 295 2.43 29.78 12.12
CA ASP A 295 2.60 28.54 12.86
C ASP A 295 1.57 28.46 14.00
N LEU A 296 0.92 27.31 14.17
CA LEU A 296 -0.06 27.05 15.23
C LEU A 296 0.46 27.39 16.62
N LEU A 297 1.75 27.20 16.89
CA LEU A 297 2.36 27.54 18.19
C LEU A 297 2.52 29.05 18.41
N GLN A 298 2.50 29.86 17.36
CA GLN A 298 2.62 31.32 17.45
C GLN A 298 1.29 32.04 17.66
N LEU A 299 0.17 31.35 17.44
CA LEU A 299 -1.17 31.92 17.66
C LEU A 299 -1.45 32.08 19.16
N ASP A 300 -2.56 32.70 19.53
CA ASP A 300 -3.14 32.59 20.87
C ASP A 300 -4.43 31.75 20.83
N GLU A 301 -4.96 31.34 21.99
CA GLU A 301 -6.21 30.56 22.00
C GLU A 301 -7.42 31.34 21.46
N GLU A 302 -7.34 32.66 21.57
CA GLU A 302 -8.34 33.61 21.10
C GLU A 302 -8.34 33.73 19.58
N ASP A 303 -7.21 33.48 18.91
CA ASP A 303 -7.13 33.43 17.44
C ASP A 303 -7.84 32.20 16.88
N LEU A 304 -7.87 31.11 17.65
CA LEU A 304 -8.46 29.82 17.28
C LEU A 304 -9.98 29.85 17.52
N THR A 305 -10.73 30.52 16.66
CA THR A 305 -12.19 30.66 16.76
C THR A 305 -12.94 29.71 15.82
N CYS A 306 -14.15 29.31 16.20
CA CYS A 306 -15.10 28.62 15.31
C CYS A 306 -16.37 29.47 15.20
N LEU A 307 -16.95 29.53 13.99
CA LEU A 307 -18.26 30.14 13.80
C LEU A 307 -19.33 29.22 14.39
N SER A 308 -19.99 29.64 15.47
CA SER A 308 -21.23 29.00 15.91
C SER A 308 -22.37 29.42 14.99
N SER A 309 -23.30 28.51 14.71
CA SER A 309 -24.52 28.74 13.93
C SER A 309 -25.43 29.86 14.51
N GLU A 310 -25.17 30.31 15.74
CA GLU A 310 -25.85 31.44 16.38
C GLU A 310 -25.33 32.82 15.90
N ASN A 311 -24.11 32.90 15.37
CA ASN A 311 -23.54 34.15 14.86
C ASN A 311 -23.93 34.47 13.41
N ASN A 312 -24.66 33.58 12.74
CA ASN A 312 -25.07 33.75 11.34
C ASN A 312 -26.35 34.59 11.15
N LEU A 313 -27.03 34.99 12.22
CA LEU A 313 -28.23 35.84 12.13
C LEU A 313 -27.93 37.34 11.97
N ASN A 314 -26.67 37.76 12.02
CA ASN A 314 -26.28 39.18 11.96
C ASN A 314 -25.54 39.63 10.68
N PHE A 315 -25.45 38.79 9.64
CA PHE A 315 -24.82 39.19 8.36
C PHE A 315 -25.78 39.28 7.15
N HIS A 316 -27.10 39.24 7.38
CA HIS A 316 -28.11 39.60 6.36
C HIS A 316 -28.98 40.79 6.76
N ARG A 317 -28.36 41.85 7.29
CA ARG A 317 -28.92 43.20 7.26
C ARG A 317 -27.84 44.16 6.81
N ASP A 318 -27.66 44.24 5.49
CA ASP A 318 -27.36 45.48 4.77
C ASP A 318 -27.28 45.16 3.27
N VAL A 319 -28.45 45.08 2.63
CA VAL A 319 -28.63 45.55 1.26
C VAL A 319 -29.95 46.33 1.26
N THR A 320 -29.83 47.64 1.34
CA THR A 320 -30.90 48.60 1.05
C THR A 320 -31.09 48.70 -0.46
N VAL A 321 -32.33 48.49 -0.92
CA VAL A 321 -33.09 49.39 -1.82
C VAL A 321 -34.56 49.27 -1.44
#